data_AF-A0A527YUP4-F1
#
_entry.id   AF-A0A527YUP4-F1
#
_cell.length_a   1.000
_cell.length_b   1.000
_cell.length_c   1.000
_cell.angle_alpha   90.00
_cell.angle_beta   90.00
_cell.angle_gamma   90.00
#
_symmetry.space_group_name_H-M   'P 1'
#
loop_
_entity.id
_entity.type
_entity.pdbx_description
1 polymer ?
#
loop_
_entity_poly.entity_id
_entity_poly.type
_entity_poly.pdbx_seq_one_letter_code
_entity_poly.pdbx_strand_id
1 'polypeptide(L)' 'GQTLAEMESTKRENALLDARSDPTVAAILARFPGAKIIDVRIPDAPEADAVEAEVPIEPATDDDET' A
#
# COMPACT_ATOMS: atom_id res chain seq x y z
N GLY A 1 0.42 20.23 -26.31
CA GLY A 1 1.17 19.22 -25.55
C GLY A 1 0.73 19.31 -24.11
N GLN A 2 0.57 18.18 -23.43
CA GLN A 2 0.21 18.14 -22.01
C GLN A 2 1.38 18.67 -21.16
N THR A 3 1.09 19.43 -20.12
CA THR A 3 2.11 19.95 -19.21
C THR A 3 2.68 18.83 -18.31
N LEU A 4 3.87 19.04 -17.75
CA LEU A 4 4.48 18.08 -16.82
C LEU A 4 3.59 17.78 -15.60
N ALA A 5 2.92 18.82 -15.09
CA ALA A 5 2.00 18.69 -13.96
C ALA A 5 0.77 17.83 -14.29
N GLU A 6 0.22 17.99 -15.49
CA GLU A 6 -0.92 17.17 -15.95
C GLU A 6 -0.50 15.70 -16.14
N MET A 7 0.68 15.44 -16.72
CA MET A 7 1.21 14.07 -16.86
C MET A 7 1.40 13.39 -15.50
N GLU A 8 1.92 14.11 -14.51
CA GLU A 8 2.12 13.59 -13.16
C GLU A 8 0.78 13.29 -12.47
N SER A 9 -0.20 14.20 -12.59
CA SER A 9 -1.55 13.99 -12.05
C SER A 9 -2.22 12.78 -12.67
N THR A 10 -2.15 12.63 -13.99
CA THR A 10 -2.68 11.46 -14.69
C THR A 10 -1.98 10.17 -14.27
N LYS A 11 -0.65 10.18 -14.10
CA LYS A 11 0.09 9.00 -13.62
C LYS A 11 -0.35 8.60 -12.22
N ARG A 12 -0.48 9.56 -11.30
CA ARG A 12 -0.93 9.30 -9.92
C ARG A 12 -2.36 8.76 -9.87
N GLU A 13 -3.26 9.35 -10.65
CA GLU A 13 -4.67 8.93 -10.67
C GLU A 13 -4.83 7.52 -11.23
N ASN A 14 -4.13 7.20 -12.32
CA ASN A 14 -4.09 5.84 -12.86
C ASN A 14 -3.52 4.82 -11.86
N ALA A 15 -2.42 5.16 -11.18
CA ALA A 15 -1.82 4.28 -10.17
C ALA A 15 -2.78 4.03 -8.99
N LEU A 16 -3.56 5.04 -8.58
CA LEU A 16 -4.58 4.88 -7.55
C LEU A 16 -5.76 4.00 -8.01
N LEU A 17 -6.18 4.12 -9.26
CA LEU A 17 -7.22 3.27 -9.83
C LEU A 17 -6.80 1.81 -9.93
N ASP A 18 -5.56 1.57 -10.35
CA ASP A 18 -4.96 0.24 -10.43
C ASP A 18 -4.87 -0.40 -9.03
N ALA A 19 -4.29 0.32 -8.07
CA ALA A 19 -4.18 -0.15 -6.69
C ALA A 19 -5.55 -0.43 -6.03
N ARG A 20 -6.60 0.33 -6.38
CA ARG A 20 -7.97 0.05 -5.87
C ARG A 20 -8.61 -1.18 -6.51
N SER A 21 -8.23 -1.48 -7.75
CA SER A 21 -8.78 -2.60 -8.52
C SER A 21 -8.04 -3.91 -8.23
N ASP A 22 -6.87 -3.84 -7.61
CA ASP A 22 -6.12 -5.01 -7.17
C ASP A 22 -6.94 -5.83 -6.14
N PRO A 23 -7.13 -7.15 -6.39
CA PRO A 23 -7.96 -7.99 -5.55
C PRO A 23 -7.40 -8.15 -4.12
N THR A 24 -6.08 -8.09 -3.95
CA THR A 24 -5.43 -8.20 -2.64
C THR A 24 -5.68 -6.94 -1.83
N VAL A 25 -5.49 -5.77 -2.43
CA VAL A 25 -5.77 -4.48 -1.79
C VAL A 25 -7.26 -4.37 -1.43
N ALA A 26 -8.16 -4.77 -2.33
CA ALA A 26 -9.59 -4.78 -2.08
C ALA A 26 -9.96 -5.66 -0.87
N ALA A 27 -9.37 -6.85 -0.76
CA ALA A 27 -9.57 -7.75 0.38
C ALA A 27 -9.09 -7.12 1.71
N ILE A 28 -7.93 -6.46 1.70
CA ILE A 28 -7.40 -5.74 2.86
C ILE A 28 -8.36 -4.62 3.28
N LEU A 29 -8.81 -3.78 2.34
CA LEU A 29 -9.74 -2.68 2.65
C LEU A 29 -11.07 -3.19 3.20
N ALA A 30 -11.59 -4.31 2.67
CA ALA A 30 -12.80 -4.94 3.19
C ALA A 30 -12.62 -5.48 4.62
N ARG A 31 -11.42 -5.98 4.95
CA ARG A 31 -11.10 -6.51 6.29
C ARG A 31 -10.96 -5.41 7.35
N PHE A 32 -10.63 -4.19 6.93
CA PHE A 32 -10.40 -3.02 7.79
C PHE A 32 -11.29 -1.83 7.38
N PRO A 33 -12.56 -1.79 7.85
CA PRO A 33 -13.46 -0.67 7.56
C PRO A 33 -12.86 0.67 8.03
N GLY A 34 -12.73 1.64 7.12
CA GLY A 34 -12.10 2.93 7.37
C GLY A 34 -10.64 3.05 6.89
N ALA A 35 -10.02 1.95 6.44
CA ALA A 35 -8.73 1.99 5.76
C ALA A 35 -8.83 2.77 4.42
N LYS A 36 -7.73 3.41 4.04
CA LYS A 36 -7.64 4.21 2.81
C LYS A 36 -6.23 4.14 2.21
N ILE A 37 -6.14 4.26 0.89
CA ILE A 37 -4.87 4.36 0.16
C ILE A 37 -4.39 5.82 0.26
N ILE A 38 -3.19 6.04 0.81
CA ILE A 38 -2.60 7.37 0.96
C ILE A 38 -1.58 7.71 -0.13
N ASP A 39 -0.85 6.70 -0.61
CA ASP A 39 0.27 6.84 -1.54
C ASP A 39 0.44 5.54 -2.33
N VAL A 40 0.85 5.64 -3.60
CA VAL A 40 1.10 4.49 -4.48
C VAL A 40 2.43 4.70 -5.17
N ARG A 41 3.35 3.75 -4.96
CA ARG A 41 4.69 3.77 -5.56
C ARG A 41 4.88 2.48 -6.34
N ILE A 42 5.06 2.62 -7.65
CA ILE A 42 5.36 1.50 -8.54
C ILE A 42 6.87 1.54 -8.80
N PRO A 43 7.65 0.59 -8.26
CA PRO A 43 9.07 0.52 -8.58
C PRO A 43 9.27 0.18 -10.06
N ASP A 44 10.24 0.83 -10.72
CA ASP A 44 10.56 0.58 -12.13
C ASP A 44 11.25 -0.78 -12.36
N ALA A 45 11.66 -1.48 -11.31
CA ALA A 45 12.27 -2.80 -11.38
C ALA A 45 11.20 -3.90 -11.26
N PRO A 46 11.31 -5.00 -12.03
CA PRO A 46 10.52 -6.19 -11.80
C PRO A 46 11.06 -6.90 -10.55
N GLU A 47 10.75 -6.38 -9.37
CA GLU A 47 10.85 -7.18 -8.14
C GLU A 47 9.61 -8.08 -8.09
N ALA A 48 9.75 -9.22 -8.77
CA ALA A 48 9.15 -10.44 -8.29
C ALA A 48 9.64 -10.62 -6.85
N ASP A 49 8.75 -10.41 -5.90
CA ASP A 49 8.46 -11.35 -4.82
C ASP A 49 7.39 -10.71 -3.94
N ALA A 50 6.30 -11.45 -3.76
CA ALA A 50 5.33 -11.18 -2.75
C ALA A 50 6.07 -11.24 -1.41
N VAL A 51 6.45 -10.09 -0.87
CA VAL A 51 6.85 -9.99 0.52
C VAL A 51 5.60 -10.31 1.35
N GLU A 52 5.47 -11.57 1.72
CA GLU A 52 4.77 -11.98 2.93
C GLU A 52 5.34 -11.12 4.06
N ALA A 53 4.64 -10.02 4.36
CA ALA A 53 4.94 -9.20 5.51
C ALA A 53 4.53 -9.97 6.77
N GLU A 54 5.30 -10.99 7.14
CA GLU A 54 5.39 -11.44 8.52
C GLU A 54 6.02 -10.30 9.31
N VAL A 55 5.19 -9.35 9.73
CA VAL A 55 5.57 -8.38 10.76
C VAL A 55 5.76 -9.19 12.04
N PRO A 56 6.98 -9.30 12.60
CA PRO A 56 7.14 -9.98 13.87
C PRO A 56 6.39 -9.16 14.93
N ILE A 57 5.29 -9.70 15.45
CA ILE A 57 4.66 -9.17 16.64
C ILE A 57 5.54 -9.58 17.84
N GLU A 58 6.52 -8.77 18.19
CA GLU A 58 7.22 -8.95 19.46
C GLU A 58 6.21 -8.73 20.60
N PRO A 59 5.94 -9.72 21.47
CA PRO A 59 5.12 -9.48 22.63
C PRO A 59 5.88 -8.53 23.56
N ALA A 60 5.23 -7.43 23.95
CA ALA A 60 5.74 -6.57 25.01
C ALA A 60 5.96 -7.44 26.25
N THR A 61 7.21 -7.59 26.68
CA THR A 61 7.54 -8.11 27.99
C THR A 61 7.00 -7.11 29.02
N ASP A 62 5.93 -7.51 29.70
CA ASP A 62 5.46 -6.85 30.92
C ASP A 62 6.48 -7.19 32.02
N ASP A 63 7.49 -6.32 32.13
CA ASP A 63 8.41 -6.24 33.25
C ASP A 63 7.77 -5.31 34.29
N ASP A 64 6.87 -5.84 35.15
CA ASP A 64 6.54 -5.25 36.45
C ASP A 64 5.76 -6.27 37.34
N GLU A 65 6.46 -7.24 37.92
CA GLU A 65 6.04 -7.80 39.22
C GLU A 65 7.03 -7.29 40.28
N THR A 66 6.64 -6.20 40.94
CA THR A 66 7.24 -5.66 42.17
C THR A 66 6.69 -6.34 43.42
#